data_AF-A0A7W8B6B0-F1
#
_entry.id   AF-A0A7W8B6B0-F1
#
_cell.length_a   1.000
_cell.length_b   1.000
_cell.length_c   1.000
_cell.angle_alpha   90.00
_cell.angle_beta   90.00
_cell.angle_gamma   90.00
#
_symmetry.space_group_name_H-M   'P 1'
#
loop_
_entity.id
_entity.type
_entity.pdbx_description
1 polymer ?
#
loop_
_entity_poly.entity_id
_entity_poly.type
_entity_poly.pdbx_seq_one_letter_code
_entity_poly.pdbx_strand_id
1 'polypeptide(L)'
;MGTLLRGKIGMSRLIAANAGATVRLPRDHGHLRLLEGSYTYIRQFAPKVLKAVRFQGGTEAGPLIEALQILRELNLTGARNVPDGAPTAFVPVRWQGYLDEAAAKGDASAYRHYWELCTLLALRDGLRSGDVYVPGSRRYDNPETYLFKPAQWEGHRAEFCRLVGKSPDAFEALPLVMDELDEALADLEDTLKSGDGPGRLNDAGELVISPLTAEDIPSKAEELHAELERMLPNVPIASLLVEMDRHTGFLDCFTHAGGKQARSPQLNRI
;
A
#
# COMPACT_ATOMS: atom_id res chain seq x y z
N MET A 1 24.65 -22.32 -1.84
CA MET A 1 25.00 -20.97 -2.36
C MET A 1 25.97 -20.16 -1.48
N GLY A 2 26.28 -20.55 -0.23
CA GLY A 2 27.09 -19.70 0.69
C GLY A 2 28.62 -19.85 0.64
N THR A 3 29.16 -20.86 -0.02
CA THR A 3 30.61 -21.18 -0.04
C THR A 3 31.36 -20.53 -1.21
N LEU A 4 30.70 -20.38 -2.38
CA LEU A 4 31.28 -19.71 -3.55
C LEU A 4 31.49 -18.19 -3.32
N LEU A 5 30.55 -17.55 -2.61
CA LEU A 5 30.63 -16.12 -2.26
C LEU A 5 31.80 -15.81 -1.31
N ARG A 6 32.05 -16.70 -0.34
CA ARG A 6 33.15 -16.54 0.64
C ARG A 6 34.53 -16.88 0.07
N GLY A 7 34.62 -17.87 -0.83
CA GLY A 7 35.90 -18.38 -1.31
C GLY A 7 36.51 -17.66 -2.53
N LYS A 8 35.70 -17.15 -3.46
CA LYS A 8 36.21 -16.62 -4.74
C LYS A 8 36.11 -15.10 -4.89
N ILE A 9 35.03 -14.50 -4.38
CA ILE A 9 34.76 -13.08 -4.61
C ILE A 9 35.34 -12.25 -3.45
N GLY A 10 35.19 -12.73 -2.21
CA GLY A 10 35.70 -12.05 -1.02
C GLY A 10 34.87 -10.80 -0.70
N MET A 11 34.43 -10.67 0.56
CA MET A 11 33.55 -9.58 0.98
C MET A 11 34.15 -8.20 0.67
N SER A 12 35.48 -8.08 0.75
CA SER A 12 36.24 -6.87 0.48
C SER A 12 36.14 -6.39 -0.98
N ARG A 13 36.09 -7.29 -1.98
CA ARG A 13 35.91 -6.90 -3.38
C ARG A 13 34.47 -6.52 -3.69
N LEU A 14 33.51 -7.15 -3.02
CA LEU A 14 32.09 -6.79 -3.10
C LEU A 14 31.85 -5.40 -2.51
N ILE A 15 32.47 -5.11 -1.36
CA ILE A 15 32.47 -3.77 -0.75
C ILE A 15 33.17 -2.76 -1.66
N ALA A 16 34.32 -3.10 -2.26
CA ALA A 16 35.04 -2.20 -3.17
C ALA A 16 34.27 -1.93 -4.49
N ALA A 17 33.55 -2.92 -5.02
CA ALA A 17 32.68 -2.76 -6.19
C ALA A 17 31.44 -1.89 -5.86
N ASN A 18 30.91 -2.00 -4.64
CA ASN A 18 29.79 -1.18 -4.18
C ASN A 18 30.22 0.24 -3.77
N ALA A 19 31.48 0.43 -3.34
CA ALA A 19 32.02 1.72 -2.93
C ALA A 19 32.19 2.71 -4.11
N GLY A 20 32.35 2.21 -5.34
CA GLY A 20 32.37 3.05 -6.55
C GLY A 20 30.98 3.44 -7.07
N ALA A 21 29.90 2.89 -6.49
CA ALA A 21 28.54 2.98 -7.02
C ALA A 21 27.53 3.56 -6.02
N THR A 22 27.96 4.34 -5.03
CA THR A 22 27.03 5.18 -4.25
C THR A 22 26.61 6.38 -5.07
N VAL A 23 25.93 6.12 -6.19
CA VAL A 23 25.02 7.11 -6.79
C VAL A 23 24.02 7.41 -5.68
N ARG A 24 23.90 8.68 -5.27
CA ARG A 24 22.79 9.08 -4.40
C ARG A 24 21.51 8.64 -5.09
N LEU A 25 20.88 7.60 -4.56
CA LEU A 25 19.57 7.19 -5.05
C LEU A 25 18.64 8.39 -4.87
N PRO A 26 17.76 8.68 -5.84
CA PRO A 26 16.79 9.77 -5.67
C PRO A 26 15.94 9.52 -4.41
N ARG A 27 15.21 10.53 -3.93
CA ARG A 27 14.44 10.46 -2.67
C ARG A 27 13.47 9.27 -2.59
N ASP A 28 13.13 8.67 -3.72
CA ASP A 28 12.30 7.47 -3.85
C ASP A 28 13.08 6.14 -3.91
N HIS A 29 14.38 6.13 -3.60
CA HIS A 29 15.25 4.96 -3.70
C HIS A 29 15.30 4.34 -5.13
N GLY A 30 14.92 5.10 -6.16
CA GLY A 30 14.82 4.61 -7.55
C GLY A 30 13.58 3.77 -7.85
N HIS A 31 12.59 3.72 -6.95
CA HIS A 31 11.38 2.91 -7.14
C HIS A 31 10.59 3.30 -8.39
N LEU A 32 10.46 4.59 -8.71
CA LEU A 32 9.72 5.01 -9.90
C LEU A 32 10.46 4.64 -11.19
N ARG A 33 11.80 4.75 -11.17
CA ARG A 33 12.67 4.31 -12.27
C ARG A 33 12.66 2.78 -12.45
N LEU A 34 12.54 2.01 -11.36
CA LEU A 34 12.33 0.55 -11.42
C LEU A 34 10.97 0.21 -12.05
N LEU A 35 9.93 0.97 -11.71
CA LEU A 35 8.58 0.81 -12.28
C LEU A 35 8.53 1.19 -13.77
N GLU A 36 9.41 2.06 -14.25
CA GLU A 36 9.58 2.35 -15.67
C GLU A 36 9.89 1.07 -16.48
N GLY A 37 10.66 0.14 -15.92
CA GLY A 37 10.92 -1.17 -16.54
C GLY A 37 9.66 -2.04 -16.72
N SER A 38 8.61 -1.78 -15.93
CA SER A 38 7.31 -2.45 -16.03
C SER A 38 6.28 -1.65 -16.85
N TYR A 39 6.63 -0.48 -17.37
CA TYR A 39 5.71 0.42 -18.06
C TYR A 39 4.99 -0.26 -19.24
N THR A 40 5.75 -1.00 -20.07
CA THR A 40 5.20 -1.75 -21.20
C THR A 40 4.17 -2.78 -20.76
N TYR A 41 4.41 -3.48 -19.65
CA TYR A 41 3.46 -4.44 -19.09
C TYR A 41 2.19 -3.75 -18.59
N ILE A 42 2.32 -2.65 -17.85
CA ILE A 42 1.19 -1.86 -17.34
C ILE A 42 0.30 -1.37 -18.50
N ARG A 43 0.91 -0.91 -19.59
CA ARG A 43 0.21 -0.44 -20.80
C ARG A 43 -0.59 -1.52 -21.53
N GLN A 44 -0.37 -2.81 -21.29
CA GLN A 44 -1.17 -3.87 -21.90
C GLN A 44 -2.62 -3.89 -21.39
N PHE A 45 -2.85 -3.44 -20.16
CA PHE A 45 -4.16 -3.48 -19.51
C PHE A 45 -4.68 -2.10 -19.08
N ALA A 46 -3.82 -1.15 -18.70
CA ALA A 46 -4.25 0.14 -18.16
C ALA A 46 -5.23 0.90 -19.11
N PRO A 47 -5.00 0.99 -20.43
CA PRO A 47 -5.96 1.63 -21.34
C PRO A 47 -7.34 0.97 -21.36
N LYS A 48 -7.39 -0.37 -21.24
CA LYS A 48 -8.67 -1.12 -21.22
C LYS A 48 -9.44 -0.84 -19.93
N VAL A 49 -8.74 -0.81 -18.79
CA VAL A 49 -9.32 -0.48 -17.48
C VAL A 49 -9.86 0.94 -17.47
N LEU A 50 -9.07 1.93 -17.90
CA LEU A 50 -9.49 3.34 -17.95
C LEU A 50 -10.67 3.59 -18.91
N LYS A 51 -10.81 2.77 -19.97
CA LYS A 51 -11.96 2.82 -20.88
C LYS A 51 -13.23 2.24 -20.24
N ALA A 52 -13.10 1.09 -19.58
CA ALA A 52 -14.22 0.36 -19.01
C ALA A 52 -14.77 0.99 -17.73
N VAL A 53 -13.88 1.45 -16.85
CA VAL A 53 -14.23 1.94 -15.51
C VAL A 53 -14.46 3.45 -15.55
N ARG A 54 -15.38 3.94 -14.71
CA ARG A 54 -15.56 5.37 -14.43
C ARG A 54 -15.12 5.62 -13.00
N PHE A 55 -14.13 6.48 -12.84
CA PHE A 55 -13.62 6.90 -11.55
C PHE A 55 -14.23 8.25 -11.21
N GLN A 56 -14.63 8.39 -9.95
CA GLN A 56 -15.03 9.65 -9.32
C GLN A 56 -14.18 9.81 -8.05
N GLY A 57 -14.13 11.00 -7.51
CA GLY A 57 -13.37 11.25 -6.28
C GLY A 57 -13.95 12.40 -5.49
N GLY A 58 -13.49 12.54 -4.25
CA GLY A 58 -13.80 13.69 -3.41
C GLY A 58 -13.16 14.98 -3.94
N THR A 59 -13.40 16.10 -3.27
CA THR A 59 -12.91 17.43 -3.66
C THR A 59 -11.39 17.48 -3.87
N GLU A 60 -10.64 16.85 -2.95
CA GLU A 60 -9.16 16.80 -3.00
C GLU A 60 -8.62 15.95 -4.17
N ALA A 61 -9.41 14.98 -4.67
CA ALA A 61 -9.02 14.12 -5.78
C ALA A 61 -9.22 14.79 -7.16
N GLY A 62 -9.74 16.02 -7.22
CA GLY A 62 -10.03 16.74 -8.46
C GLY A 62 -8.91 16.71 -9.51
N PRO A 63 -7.66 17.11 -9.18
CA PRO A 63 -6.54 17.09 -10.11
C PRO A 63 -6.22 15.68 -10.65
N LEU A 64 -6.42 14.64 -9.84
CA LEU A 64 -6.22 13.25 -10.27
C LEU A 64 -7.34 12.79 -11.21
N ILE A 65 -8.59 13.16 -10.93
CA ILE A 65 -9.72 12.84 -11.82
C ILE A 65 -9.55 13.50 -13.19
N GLU A 66 -9.10 14.75 -13.23
CA GLU A 66 -8.75 15.45 -14.47
C GLU A 66 -7.60 14.73 -15.21
N ALA A 67 -6.53 14.36 -14.50
CA ALA A 67 -5.43 13.59 -15.08
C ALA A 67 -5.91 12.25 -15.70
N LEU A 68 -6.83 11.55 -15.05
CA LEU A 68 -7.40 10.31 -15.56
C LEU A 68 -8.23 10.52 -16.82
N GLN A 69 -8.95 11.65 -16.92
CA GLN A 69 -9.68 12.03 -18.13
C GLN A 69 -8.72 12.30 -19.29
N ILE A 70 -7.69 13.12 -19.06
CA ILE A 70 -6.64 13.39 -20.05
C ILE A 70 -5.95 12.09 -20.49
N LEU A 71 -5.52 11.25 -19.54
CA LEU A 71 -4.85 9.98 -19.84
C LEU A 71 -5.74 9.05 -20.68
N ARG A 72 -7.04 9.05 -20.40
CA ARG A 72 -8.01 8.28 -21.17
C ARG A 72 -8.14 8.82 -22.59
N GLU A 73 -8.21 10.13 -22.78
CA GLU A 73 -8.26 10.74 -24.11
C GLU A 73 -6.98 10.47 -24.91
N LEU A 74 -5.81 10.54 -24.26
CA LEU A 74 -4.52 10.17 -24.86
C LEU A 74 -4.52 8.70 -25.33
N ASN A 75 -5.12 7.81 -24.53
CA ASN A 75 -5.23 6.39 -24.89
C ASN A 75 -6.24 6.14 -26.02
N LEU A 76 -7.29 6.95 -26.15
CA LEU A 76 -8.30 6.83 -27.21
C LEU A 76 -7.79 7.38 -28.55
N THR A 77 -7.11 8.53 -28.52
CA THR A 77 -6.59 9.22 -29.71
C THR A 77 -5.24 8.68 -30.16
N GLY A 78 -4.52 7.96 -29.31
CA GLY A 78 -3.14 7.55 -29.56
C GLY A 78 -2.14 8.72 -29.54
N ALA A 79 -2.55 9.88 -29.03
CA ALA A 79 -1.70 11.05 -28.90
C ALA A 79 -0.43 10.72 -28.11
N ARG A 80 0.71 11.26 -28.56
CA ARG A 80 2.03 10.91 -28.03
C ARG A 80 2.47 11.75 -26.84
N ASN A 81 2.00 12.99 -26.75
CA ASN A 81 2.45 13.97 -25.77
C ASN A 81 1.33 14.25 -24.77
N VAL A 82 1.71 14.53 -23.53
CA VAL A 82 0.79 15.07 -22.52
C VAL A 82 0.50 16.53 -22.88
N PRO A 83 -0.76 17.01 -22.82
CA PRO A 83 -1.09 18.40 -23.11
C PRO A 83 -0.42 19.37 -22.14
N ASP A 84 -0.10 20.57 -22.63
CA ASP A 84 0.39 21.66 -21.78
C ASP A 84 -0.69 22.03 -20.75
N GLY A 85 -0.31 22.12 -19.47
CA GLY A 85 -1.23 22.39 -18.37
C GLY A 85 -1.88 21.14 -17.74
N ALA A 86 -1.50 19.93 -18.16
CA ALA A 86 -1.93 18.73 -17.46
C ALA A 86 -1.56 18.78 -15.96
N PRO A 87 -2.47 18.41 -15.05
CA PRO A 87 -2.25 18.57 -13.63
C PRO A 87 -1.11 17.67 -13.14
N THR A 88 -0.32 18.19 -12.21
CA THR A 88 0.73 17.45 -11.49
C THR A 88 0.57 17.55 -9.98
N ALA A 89 -0.48 18.21 -9.48
CA ALA A 89 -0.70 18.43 -8.04
C ALA A 89 -0.86 17.13 -7.23
N PHE A 90 -1.37 16.05 -7.86
CA PHE A 90 -1.50 14.74 -7.24
C PHE A 90 -0.17 13.97 -7.16
N VAL A 91 0.90 14.46 -7.81
CA VAL A 91 2.20 13.77 -7.87
C VAL A 91 2.98 14.06 -6.58
N PRO A 92 3.37 13.01 -5.82
CA PRO A 92 4.16 13.18 -4.61
C PRO A 92 5.46 13.96 -4.86
N VAL A 93 5.85 14.82 -3.92
CA VAL A 93 7.07 15.66 -4.01
C VAL A 93 8.32 14.87 -4.35
N ARG A 94 8.44 13.64 -3.82
CA ARG A 94 9.57 12.72 -4.11
C ARG A 94 9.69 12.32 -5.59
N TRP A 95 8.62 12.46 -6.39
CA TRP A 95 8.56 12.07 -7.80
C TRP A 95 8.48 13.24 -8.77
N GLN A 96 8.16 14.45 -8.28
CA GLN A 96 8.12 15.68 -9.10
C GLN A 96 9.43 15.90 -9.87
N GLY A 97 10.57 15.62 -9.23
CA GLY A 97 11.89 15.76 -9.87
C GLY A 97 12.05 14.97 -11.17
N TYR A 98 11.40 13.81 -11.33
CA TYR A 98 11.46 13.05 -12.58
C TYR A 98 10.71 13.75 -13.73
N LEU A 99 9.59 14.42 -13.41
CA LEU A 99 8.83 15.21 -14.38
C LEU A 99 9.58 16.48 -14.76
N ASP A 100 10.12 17.18 -13.76
CA ASP A 100 10.89 18.42 -13.96
C ASP A 100 12.15 18.15 -14.81
N GLU A 101 12.87 17.07 -14.53
CA GLU A 101 14.04 16.68 -15.33
C GLU A 101 13.68 16.32 -16.77
N ALA A 102 12.58 15.59 -16.98
CA ALA A 102 12.13 15.24 -18.32
C ALA A 102 11.68 16.49 -19.11
N ALA A 103 10.98 17.41 -18.46
CA ALA A 103 10.58 18.69 -19.04
C ALA A 103 11.79 19.57 -19.38
N ALA A 104 12.77 19.69 -18.47
CA ALA A 104 13.98 20.47 -18.69
C ALA A 104 14.85 19.94 -19.85
N LYS A 105 14.83 18.62 -20.08
CA LYS A 105 15.51 17.98 -21.21
C LYS A 105 14.70 18.02 -22.51
N GLY A 106 13.46 18.49 -22.47
CA GLY A 106 12.53 18.47 -23.62
C GLY A 106 12.14 17.05 -24.04
N ASP A 107 12.28 16.05 -23.16
CA ASP A 107 11.96 14.66 -23.47
C ASP A 107 10.47 14.39 -23.23
N ALA A 108 9.66 14.69 -24.24
CA ALA A 108 8.21 14.48 -24.19
C ALA A 108 7.80 13.01 -23.96
N SER A 109 8.64 12.06 -24.39
CA SER A 109 8.36 10.63 -24.21
C SER A 109 8.56 10.23 -22.76
N ALA A 110 9.70 10.60 -22.16
CA ALA A 110 9.98 10.33 -20.75
C ALA A 110 8.97 11.06 -19.85
N TYR A 111 8.65 12.31 -20.16
CA TYR A 111 7.65 13.08 -19.41
C TYR A 111 6.30 12.36 -19.38
N ARG A 112 5.82 11.88 -20.54
CA ARG A 112 4.57 11.10 -20.60
C ARG A 112 4.65 9.82 -19.77
N HIS A 113 5.74 9.08 -19.87
CA HIS A 113 5.89 7.81 -19.13
C HIS A 113 5.78 8.05 -17.63
N TYR A 114 6.53 9.03 -17.11
CA TYR A 114 6.51 9.36 -15.68
C TYR A 114 5.16 9.92 -15.24
N TRP A 115 4.55 10.80 -16.04
CA TRP A 115 3.26 11.39 -15.71
C TRP A 115 2.15 10.32 -15.66
N GLU A 116 2.13 9.41 -16.63
CA GLU A 116 1.19 8.29 -16.65
C GLU A 116 1.41 7.32 -15.49
N LEU A 117 2.67 6.96 -15.19
CA LEU A 117 2.98 6.10 -14.04
C LEU A 117 2.53 6.75 -12.73
N CYS A 118 2.80 8.04 -12.53
CA CYS A 118 2.34 8.77 -11.35
C CYS A 118 0.81 8.79 -11.28
N THR A 119 0.13 8.99 -12.41
CA THR A 119 -1.34 8.99 -12.49
C THR A 119 -1.92 7.63 -12.08
N LEU A 120 -1.34 6.53 -12.57
CA LEU A 120 -1.80 5.17 -12.24
C LEU A 120 -1.48 4.77 -10.80
N LEU A 121 -0.34 5.21 -10.26
CA LEU A 121 0.02 5.00 -8.85
C LEU A 121 -0.91 5.79 -7.91
N ALA A 122 -1.16 7.06 -8.23
CA ALA A 122 -2.11 7.88 -7.49
C ALA A 122 -3.54 7.33 -7.57
N LEU A 123 -3.97 6.79 -8.72
CA LEU A 123 -5.24 6.07 -8.83
C LEU A 123 -5.30 4.85 -7.91
N ARG A 124 -4.24 4.03 -7.89
CA ARG A 124 -4.18 2.86 -6.99
C ARG A 124 -4.29 3.30 -5.54
N ASP A 125 -3.54 4.34 -5.15
CA ASP A 125 -3.50 4.79 -3.77
C ASP A 125 -4.84 5.46 -3.38
N GLY A 126 -5.44 6.25 -4.27
CA GLY A 126 -6.77 6.85 -4.09
C GLY A 126 -7.90 5.81 -3.98
N LEU A 127 -7.84 4.71 -4.72
CA LEU A 127 -8.77 3.58 -4.56
C LEU A 127 -8.59 2.84 -3.23
N ARG A 128 -7.38 2.87 -2.64
CA ARG A 128 -7.10 2.22 -1.36
C ARG A 128 -7.48 3.10 -0.17
N SER A 129 -7.31 4.43 -0.28
CA SER A 129 -7.74 5.38 0.74
C SER A 129 -9.24 5.64 0.70
N GLY A 130 -9.88 5.49 -0.47
CA GLY A 130 -11.28 5.85 -0.69
C GLY A 130 -11.47 7.27 -1.26
N ASP A 131 -10.39 8.02 -1.46
CA ASP A 131 -10.43 9.36 -2.08
C ASP A 131 -10.92 9.30 -3.54
N VAL A 132 -10.64 8.17 -4.20
CA VAL A 132 -11.18 7.81 -5.52
C VAL A 132 -12.05 6.58 -5.36
N TYR A 133 -13.23 6.61 -5.97
CA TYR A 133 -14.20 5.54 -5.95
C TYR A 133 -14.77 5.26 -7.35
N VAL A 134 -15.40 4.11 -7.47
CA VAL A 134 -16.08 3.60 -8.65
C VAL A 134 -17.55 3.41 -8.30
N PRO A 135 -18.43 4.31 -8.76
CA PRO A 135 -19.86 4.23 -8.45
C PRO A 135 -20.46 2.85 -8.78
N GLY A 136 -21.14 2.25 -7.81
CA GLY A 136 -21.76 0.92 -7.97
C GLY A 136 -20.79 -0.26 -7.88
N SER A 137 -19.52 -0.01 -7.53
CA SER A 137 -18.57 -1.06 -7.18
C SER A 137 -18.87 -1.64 -5.80
N ARG A 138 -18.81 -2.96 -5.63
CA ARG A 138 -18.99 -3.58 -4.30
C ARG A 138 -17.88 -3.26 -3.31
N ARG A 139 -16.65 -3.04 -3.81
CA ARG A 139 -15.45 -2.89 -2.98
C ARG A 139 -14.93 -1.45 -2.92
N TYR A 140 -15.18 -0.69 -3.98
CA TYR A 140 -14.61 0.64 -4.17
C TYR A 140 -15.71 1.67 -4.38
N ASP A 141 -16.88 1.54 -3.75
CA ASP A 141 -17.93 2.55 -3.84
C ASP A 141 -17.57 3.81 -3.05
N ASN A 142 -18.37 4.88 -3.19
CA ASN A 142 -18.16 6.11 -2.44
C ASN A 142 -18.24 5.84 -0.91
N PRO A 143 -17.15 6.06 -0.15
CA PRO A 143 -17.15 5.85 1.31
C PRO A 143 -18.16 6.75 2.04
N GLU A 144 -18.48 7.93 1.51
CA GLU A 144 -19.47 8.85 2.11
C GLU A 144 -20.88 8.25 2.15
N THR A 145 -21.19 7.26 1.31
CA THR A 145 -22.50 6.61 1.31
C THR A 145 -22.77 5.80 2.59
N TYR A 146 -21.71 5.43 3.32
CA TYR A 146 -21.80 4.75 4.61
C TYR A 146 -21.92 5.72 5.79
N LEU A 147 -21.76 7.04 5.56
CA LEU A 147 -21.80 8.05 6.60
C LEU A 147 -23.21 8.64 6.74
N PHE A 148 -23.53 9.13 7.94
CA PHE A 148 -24.75 9.92 8.13
C PHE A 148 -24.66 11.21 7.32
N LYS A 149 -25.72 11.54 6.58
CA LYS A 149 -25.84 12.86 5.97
C LYS A 149 -25.94 13.92 7.07
N PRO A 150 -25.51 15.17 6.82
CA PRO A 150 -25.55 16.24 7.84
C PRO A 150 -26.91 16.37 8.53
N ALA A 151 -28.01 16.27 7.78
CA ALA A 151 -29.37 16.33 8.34
C ALA A 151 -29.74 15.13 9.24
N GLN A 152 -29.19 13.95 8.97
CA GLN A 152 -29.36 12.77 9.84
C GLN A 152 -28.49 12.90 11.08
N TRP A 153 -27.25 13.38 10.92
CA TRP A 153 -26.29 13.53 12.01
C TRP A 153 -26.80 14.41 13.14
N GLU A 154 -27.50 15.51 12.84
CA GLU A 154 -28.06 16.40 13.88
C GLU A 154 -28.97 15.67 14.89
N GLY A 155 -29.73 14.67 14.45
CA GLY A 155 -30.56 13.87 15.34
C GLY A 155 -29.79 12.89 16.24
N HIS A 156 -28.60 12.44 15.79
CA HIS A 156 -27.78 11.45 16.49
C HIS A 156 -26.64 12.08 17.32
N ARG A 157 -26.28 13.34 17.05
CA ARG A 157 -25.14 14.05 17.65
C ARG A 157 -25.14 13.98 19.17
N ALA A 158 -26.26 14.34 19.81
CA ALA A 158 -26.33 14.37 21.28
C ALA A 158 -26.16 12.97 21.93
N GLU A 159 -26.64 11.92 21.28
CA GLU A 159 -26.48 10.55 21.75
C GLU A 159 -25.04 10.05 21.56
N PHE A 160 -24.45 10.30 20.38
CA PHE A 160 -23.07 9.93 20.10
C PHE A 160 -22.08 10.63 21.04
N CYS A 161 -22.23 11.95 21.23
CA CYS A 161 -21.41 12.72 22.16
C CYS A 161 -21.47 12.16 23.58
N ARG A 162 -22.66 11.76 24.05
CA ARG A 162 -22.83 11.10 25.35
C ARG A 162 -22.12 9.75 25.42
N LEU A 163 -22.17 8.95 24.35
CA LEU A 163 -21.55 7.62 24.29
C LEU A 163 -20.01 7.70 24.29
N VAL A 164 -19.45 8.71 23.62
CA VAL A 164 -17.99 8.95 23.56
C VAL A 164 -17.51 9.79 24.76
N GLY A 165 -18.42 10.26 25.63
CA GLY A 165 -18.08 11.07 26.79
C GLY A 165 -17.56 12.47 26.43
N LYS A 166 -17.97 13.02 25.29
CA LYS A 166 -17.56 14.35 24.79
C LYS A 166 -18.75 15.31 24.80
N SER A 167 -18.49 16.61 25.02
CA SER A 167 -19.56 17.63 24.92
C SER A 167 -20.05 17.75 23.47
N PRO A 168 -21.36 17.88 23.23
CA PRO A 168 -21.89 18.22 21.91
C PRO A 168 -21.55 19.66 21.51
N ASP A 169 -21.23 20.56 22.43
CA ASP A 169 -20.80 21.93 22.12
C ASP A 169 -19.28 21.96 21.84
N ALA A 170 -18.91 22.50 20.68
CA ALA A 170 -17.53 22.63 20.27
C ALA A 170 -16.74 23.59 21.18
N PHE A 171 -17.37 24.63 21.72
CA PHE A 171 -16.70 25.60 22.58
C PHE A 171 -16.36 25.02 23.96
N GLU A 172 -17.14 24.05 24.44
CA GLU A 172 -16.85 23.32 25.67
C GLU A 172 -15.89 22.14 25.42
N ALA A 173 -16.03 21.44 24.29
CA ALA A 173 -15.21 20.28 23.97
C ALA A 173 -13.76 20.66 23.62
N LEU A 174 -13.54 21.80 22.96
CA LEU A 174 -12.22 22.17 22.45
C LEU A 174 -11.18 22.36 23.56
N PRO A 175 -11.44 23.10 24.67
CA PRO A 175 -10.49 23.20 25.77
C PRO A 175 -10.15 21.84 26.38
N LEU A 176 -11.14 20.96 26.56
CA LEU A 176 -10.91 19.62 27.10
C LEU A 176 -9.99 18.77 26.22
N VAL A 177 -10.15 18.85 24.90
CA VAL A 177 -9.28 18.16 23.94
C VAL A 177 -7.87 18.76 23.94
N MET A 178 -7.75 20.07 24.12
CA MET A 178 -6.45 20.73 24.26
C MET A 178 -5.75 20.28 25.54
N ASP A 179 -6.45 20.23 26.67
CA ASP A 179 -5.90 19.75 27.94
C ASP A 179 -5.46 18.27 27.84
N GLU A 180 -6.27 17.40 27.22
CA GLU A 180 -5.91 15.99 26.94
C GLU A 180 -4.66 15.89 26.05
N LEU A 181 -4.52 16.78 25.06
CA LEU A 181 -3.34 16.81 24.19
C LEU A 181 -2.10 17.28 24.96
N ASP A 182 -2.22 18.31 25.78
CA ASP A 182 -1.12 18.85 26.58
C ASP A 182 -0.64 17.82 27.61
N GLU A 183 -1.55 17.09 28.26
CA GLU A 183 -1.22 15.98 29.17
C GLU A 183 -0.49 14.86 28.42
N ALA A 184 -1.00 14.42 27.26
CA ALA A 184 -0.35 13.38 26.47
C ALA A 184 1.03 13.81 25.93
N LEU A 185 1.22 15.09 25.61
CA LEU A 185 2.52 15.65 25.21
C LEU A 185 3.50 15.69 26.38
N ALA A 186 3.04 16.06 27.58
CA ALA A 186 3.87 16.03 28.79
C ALA A 186 4.34 14.60 29.11
N ASP A 187 3.44 13.62 29.05
CA ASP A 187 3.76 12.20 29.23
C ASP A 187 4.77 11.71 28.18
N LEU A 188 4.60 12.14 26.93
CA LEU A 188 5.53 11.82 25.84
C LEU A 188 6.91 12.44 26.09
N GLU A 189 6.98 13.70 26.52
CA GLU A 189 8.24 14.36 26.85
C GLU A 189 8.98 13.64 27.98
N ASP A 190 8.28 13.24 29.03
CA ASP A 190 8.88 12.54 30.16
C ASP A 190 9.34 11.13 29.78
N THR A 191 8.57 10.44 28.93
CA THR A 191 8.98 9.16 28.33
C THR A 191 10.26 9.33 27.50
N LEU A 192 10.33 10.37 26.67
CA LEU A 192 11.51 10.67 25.84
C LEU A 192 12.73 11.05 26.68
N LYS A 193 12.56 11.78 27.80
CA LYS A 193 13.65 12.09 28.75
C LYS A 193 14.17 10.85 29.47
N SER A 194 13.29 9.92 29.82
CA SER A 194 13.67 8.69 30.54
C SER A 194 14.53 7.75 29.68
N GLY A 195 14.34 7.77 28.35
CA GLY A 195 15.11 6.97 27.39
C GLY A 195 14.83 5.46 27.41
N ASP A 196 13.97 4.98 28.30
CA ASP A 196 13.57 3.57 28.45
C ASP A 196 12.22 3.25 27.76
N GLY A 197 11.60 4.27 27.16
CA GLY A 197 10.33 4.15 26.47
C GLY A 197 10.43 3.52 25.07
N PRO A 198 9.28 3.14 24.48
CA PRO A 198 9.21 2.59 23.13
C PRO A 198 9.59 3.61 22.05
N GLY A 199 9.62 4.90 22.35
CA GLY A 199 10.03 5.96 21.42
C GLY A 199 11.29 6.69 21.91
N ARG A 200 12.21 6.99 20.99
CA ARG A 200 13.40 7.84 21.25
C ARG A 200 13.56 8.87 20.14
N LEU A 201 14.15 10.01 20.45
CA LEU A 201 14.59 10.98 19.45
C LEU A 201 16.01 10.64 18.99
N ASN A 202 16.26 10.66 17.68
CA ASN A 202 17.62 10.57 17.15
C ASN A 202 18.30 11.96 17.10
N ASP A 203 19.61 11.99 16.79
CA ASP A 203 20.39 13.24 16.71
C ASP A 203 19.88 14.22 15.64
N ALA A 204 19.04 13.76 14.70
CA ALA A 204 18.40 14.58 13.67
C ALA A 204 17.01 15.10 14.08
N GLY A 205 16.54 14.77 15.30
CA GLY A 205 15.23 15.17 15.81
C GLY A 205 14.06 14.33 15.31
N GLU A 206 14.32 13.16 14.72
CA GLU A 206 13.27 12.25 14.25
C GLU A 206 12.86 11.28 15.36
N LEU A 207 11.55 11.04 15.51
CA LEU A 207 11.00 10.06 16.45
C LEU A 207 11.21 8.65 15.92
N VAL A 208 12.01 7.85 16.62
CA VAL A 208 12.26 6.44 16.33
C VAL A 208 11.51 5.59 17.35
N ILE A 209 10.49 4.86 16.88
CA ILE A 209 9.74 3.90 17.69
C ILE A 209 10.46 2.55 17.60
N SER A 210 10.99 2.08 18.73
CA SER A 210 11.51 0.72 18.88
C SER A 210 10.39 -0.29 18.64
N PRO A 211 10.66 -1.40 17.93
CA PRO A 211 9.71 -2.51 17.85
C PRO A 211 9.30 -2.94 19.25
N LEU A 212 8.02 -3.26 19.42
CA LEU A 212 7.55 -3.89 20.65
C LEU A 212 8.37 -5.15 20.88
N THR A 213 8.95 -5.28 22.06
CA THR A 213 9.57 -6.53 22.50
C THR A 213 8.50 -7.60 22.45
N ALA A 214 8.80 -8.75 21.84
CA ALA A 214 7.88 -9.87 21.86
C ALA A 214 7.56 -10.21 23.32
N GLU A 215 6.29 -10.46 23.63
CA GLU A 215 5.93 -10.96 24.95
C GLU A 215 6.71 -12.26 25.21
N ASP A 216 7.29 -12.37 26.41
CA ASP A 216 7.98 -13.59 26.83
C ASP A 216 6.95 -14.73 26.88
N ILE A 217 7.06 -15.67 25.93
CA ILE A 217 6.23 -16.87 25.90
C ILE A 217 6.60 -17.70 27.14
N PRO A 218 5.66 -17.99 28.06
CA PRO A 218 5.98 -18.79 29.23
C PRO A 218 6.51 -20.17 28.82
N SER A 219 7.52 -20.68 29.52
CA SER A 219 8.13 -21.99 29.20
C SER A 219 7.10 -23.13 29.09
N LYS A 220 6.04 -23.08 29.92
CA LYS A 220 4.94 -24.04 29.87
C LYS A 220 4.15 -24.01 28.55
N ALA A 221 4.05 -22.85 27.90
CA ALA A 221 3.41 -22.71 26.60
C ALA A 221 4.30 -23.29 25.49
N GLU A 222 5.61 -23.13 25.58
CA GLU A 222 6.57 -23.78 24.66
C GLU A 222 6.54 -25.31 24.82
N GLU A 223 6.52 -25.81 26.06
CA GLU A 223 6.40 -27.25 26.36
C GLU A 223 5.11 -27.84 25.79
N LEU A 224 3.98 -27.16 25.99
CA LEU A 224 2.69 -27.58 25.45
C LEU A 224 2.67 -27.54 23.92
N HIS A 225 3.27 -26.51 23.32
CA HIS A 225 3.38 -26.41 21.86
C HIS A 225 4.18 -27.60 21.29
N ALA A 226 5.31 -27.93 21.91
CA ALA A 226 6.13 -29.08 21.49
C ALA A 226 5.42 -30.42 21.68
N GLU A 227 4.59 -30.57 22.73
CA GLU A 227 3.74 -31.75 22.91
C GLU A 227 2.68 -31.86 21.82
N LEU A 228 1.98 -30.75 21.51
CA LEU A 228 0.98 -30.70 20.44
C LEU A 228 1.59 -30.95 19.06
N GLU A 229 2.77 -30.39 18.77
CA GLU A 229 3.49 -30.65 17.52
C GLU A 229 3.87 -32.13 17.38
N ARG A 230 4.23 -32.81 18.47
CA ARG A 230 4.51 -34.26 18.46
C ARG A 230 3.28 -35.11 18.20
N MET A 231 2.10 -34.63 18.55
CA MET A 231 0.83 -35.31 18.28
C MET A 231 0.36 -35.11 16.83
N LEU A 232 0.86 -34.09 16.13
CA LEU A 232 0.51 -33.82 14.74
C LEU A 232 1.26 -34.77 13.80
N PRO A 233 0.56 -35.43 12.86
CA PRO A 233 1.21 -36.28 11.88
C PRO A 233 2.02 -35.43 10.90
N ASN A 234 3.27 -35.83 10.64
CA ASN A 234 4.09 -35.23 9.59
C ASN A 234 3.62 -35.72 8.21
N VAL A 235 2.60 -35.04 7.66
CA VAL A 235 2.05 -35.34 6.35
C VAL A 235 2.64 -34.37 5.31
N PRO A 236 3.10 -34.85 4.13
CA PRO A 236 3.48 -33.96 3.04
C PRO A 236 2.33 -33.02 2.68
N ILE A 237 2.60 -31.72 2.56
CA ILE A 237 1.59 -30.68 2.23
C ILE A 237 0.76 -31.08 1.00
N ALA A 238 1.37 -31.72 0.00
CA ALA A 238 0.67 -32.20 -1.19
C ALA A 238 -0.45 -33.21 -0.86
N SER A 239 -0.23 -34.14 0.07
CA SER A 239 -1.25 -35.12 0.47
C SER A 239 -2.40 -34.45 1.21
N LEU A 240 -2.11 -33.49 2.10
CA LEU A 240 -3.12 -32.73 2.82
C LEU A 240 -3.97 -31.88 1.86
N LEU A 241 -3.36 -31.26 0.85
CA LEU A 241 -4.09 -30.52 -0.18
C LEU A 241 -4.98 -31.43 -1.03
N VAL A 242 -4.53 -32.64 -1.36
CA VAL A 242 -5.34 -33.64 -2.09
C VAL A 242 -6.51 -34.13 -1.24
N GLU A 243 -6.30 -34.38 0.04
CA GLU A 243 -7.35 -34.78 0.98
C GLU A 243 -8.40 -33.67 1.19
N MET A 244 -7.95 -32.42 1.38
CA MET A 244 -8.84 -31.26 1.49
C MET A 244 -9.62 -31.02 0.21
N ASP A 245 -8.99 -31.16 -0.97
CA ASP A 245 -9.71 -31.09 -2.25
C ASP A 245 -10.77 -32.19 -2.36
N ARG A 246 -10.46 -33.43 -1.95
CA ARG A 246 -11.43 -34.53 -1.95
C ARG A 246 -12.61 -34.26 -1.02
N HIS A 247 -12.38 -33.62 0.14
CA HIS A 247 -13.43 -33.28 1.10
C HIS A 247 -14.28 -32.09 0.68
N THR A 248 -13.67 -31.09 0.03
CA THR A 248 -14.33 -29.80 -0.25
C THR A 248 -14.74 -29.62 -1.71
N GLY A 249 -14.17 -30.41 -2.63
CA GLY A 249 -14.35 -30.26 -4.08
C GLY A 249 -13.80 -28.94 -4.62
N PHE A 250 -12.90 -28.28 -3.90
CA PHE A 250 -12.48 -26.90 -4.18
C PHE A 250 -11.91 -26.70 -5.59
N LEU A 251 -11.12 -27.65 -6.10
CA LEU A 251 -10.52 -27.56 -7.43
C LEU A 251 -11.54 -27.71 -8.56
N ASP A 252 -12.72 -28.29 -8.31
CA ASP A 252 -13.80 -28.36 -9.31
C ASP A 252 -14.44 -26.98 -9.59
N CYS A 253 -14.24 -26.01 -8.70
CA CYS A 253 -14.68 -24.63 -8.89
C CYS A 253 -13.77 -23.84 -9.85
N PHE A 254 -12.60 -24.38 -10.23
CA PHE A 254 -11.64 -23.70 -11.11
C PHE A 254 -11.64 -24.31 -12.51
N THR A 255 -11.93 -23.48 -13.51
CA THR A 255 -11.83 -23.90 -14.92
C THR A 255 -10.40 -23.69 -15.42
N HIS A 256 -9.75 -24.75 -15.89
CA HIS A 256 -8.40 -24.66 -16.46
C HIS A 256 -8.40 -23.72 -17.68
N ALA A 257 -7.50 -22.73 -17.71
CA ALA A 257 -7.46 -21.68 -18.73
C ALA A 257 -7.31 -22.19 -20.18
N GLY A 258 -6.85 -23.43 -20.37
CA GLY A 258 -6.72 -24.11 -21.67
C GLY A 258 -7.76 -25.21 -21.98
N GLY A 259 -8.87 -25.32 -21.25
CA GLY A 259 -9.96 -26.27 -21.56
C GLY A 259 -9.67 -27.76 -21.37
N LYS A 260 -8.54 -28.10 -20.74
CA LYS A 260 -8.19 -29.48 -20.37
C LYS A 260 -8.65 -29.79 -18.95
N GLN A 261 -9.07 -31.03 -18.69
CA GLN A 261 -9.34 -31.49 -17.32
C GLN A 261 -8.06 -31.46 -16.49
N ALA A 262 -8.13 -30.89 -15.28
CA ALA A 262 -7.00 -30.73 -14.38
C ALA A 262 -6.56 -32.03 -13.68
N ARG A 263 -7.25 -33.16 -13.90
CA ARG A 263 -7.08 -34.39 -13.12
C ARG A 263 -6.35 -35.50 -13.89
N SER A 264 -5.33 -36.09 -13.26
CA SER A 264 -4.90 -37.46 -13.55
C SER A 264 -5.74 -38.41 -12.68
N PRO A 265 -6.41 -39.44 -13.23
CA PRO A 265 -7.34 -40.32 -12.49
C PRO A 265 -6.69 -41.21 -11.42
N GLN A 266 -5.36 -41.14 -11.27
CA GLN A 266 -4.56 -41.96 -10.36
C GLN A 266 -4.54 -41.45 -8.91
N LEU A 267 -5.02 -40.21 -8.64
CA LEU A 267 -5.05 -39.62 -7.30
C LEU A 267 -6.26 -40.06 -6.44
N ASN A 268 -7.16 -40.89 -6.97
CA ASN A 268 -8.36 -41.37 -6.27
C ASN A 268 -8.18 -42.71 -5.53
N ARG A 269 -6.97 -43.30 -5.53
CA ARG A 269 -6.68 -44.52 -4.77
C ARG A 269 -5.56 -44.25 -3.77
N ILE A 270 -5.95 -43.90 -2.55
CA ILE A 270 -5.67 -44.59 -1.27
C ILE A 270 -6.92 -44.33 -0.40
#